data_AF-A0A6V7I0U1-F1
#
_entry.id   AF-A0A6V7I0U1-F1
#
_cell.length_a   1.000
_cell.length_b   1.000
_cell.length_c   1.000
_cell.angle_alpha   90.00
_cell.angle_beta   90.00
_cell.angle_gamma   90.00
#
_symmetry.space_group_name_H-M   'P 1'
#
loop_
_entity.id
_entity.type
_entity.pdbx_description
1 polymer ?
#
loop_
_entity_poly.entity_id
_entity_poly.type
_entity_poly.pdbx_seq_one_letter_code
_entity_poly.pdbx_strand_id
1 'polypeptide(L)' 'ITPKYTSTYSFVNDFPALLEDVPEAGASDDTDELFRIKPVRGTCKVLCFHPKSNVTLALMKIEEIVEVIK' A
#
# COMPACT_ATOMS: atom_id res chain seq x y z
N ILE A 1 18.03 -2.89 6.93
CA ILE A 1 17.98 -4.09 7.80
C ILE A 1 16.51 -4.43 8.01
N THR A 2 16.09 -5.66 7.75
CA THR A 2 14.69 -6.07 7.95
C THR A 2 14.39 -6.23 9.44
N PRO A 3 13.31 -5.63 9.97
CA PRO A 3 12.93 -5.82 11.37
C PRO A 3 12.66 -7.28 11.70
N LYS A 4 12.90 -7.69 12.95
CA LYS A 4 12.55 -9.03 13.44
C LYS A 4 11.07 -9.06 13.86
N TYR A 5 10.17 -9.14 12.89
CA TYR A 5 8.73 -9.26 13.13
C TYR A 5 8.31 -10.73 13.28
N THR A 6 7.23 -10.99 14.02
CA THR A 6 6.75 -12.35 14.36
C THR A 6 5.40 -12.71 13.74
N SER A 7 4.69 -11.74 13.15
CA SER A 7 3.37 -11.89 12.53
C SER A 7 3.31 -11.08 11.22
N THR A 8 2.21 -10.39 10.94
CA THR A 8 2.13 -9.43 9.84
C THR A 8 3.04 -8.23 10.06
N TYR A 9 3.60 -7.68 8.99
CA TYR A 9 4.40 -6.46 9.04
C TYR A 9 4.05 -5.55 7.87
N SER A 10 3.67 -4.30 8.18
CA SER A 10 3.37 -3.29 7.16
C SER A 10 4.39 -2.15 7.22
N PHE A 11 4.80 -1.66 6.05
CA PHE A 11 5.66 -0.49 5.93
C PHE A 11 5.28 0.34 4.70
N VAL A 12 5.70 1.61 4.69
CA VAL A 12 5.50 2.50 3.53
C VAL A 12 6.36 1.97 2.38
N ASN A 13 5.77 1.84 1.20
CA ASN A 13 6.49 1.40 0.01
C ASN A 13 7.59 2.41 -0.32
N ASP A 14 8.82 1.93 -0.53
CA ASP A 14 9.98 2.77 -0.89
C ASP A 14 9.82 3.42 -2.27
N PHE A 15 8.96 2.85 -3.13
CA PHE A 15 8.61 3.35 -4.46
C PHE A 15 7.08 3.51 -4.59
N PRO A 16 6.47 4.46 -3.86
CA PRO A 16 5.04 4.60 -3.81
C PRO A 16 4.51 5.22 -5.10
N ALA A 17 3.41 4.68 -5.63
CA ALA A 17 2.76 5.22 -6.83
C ALA A 17 1.97 6.51 -6.55
N LEU A 18 1.61 6.73 -5.28
CA LEU A 18 0.88 7.89 -4.79
C LEU A 18 1.65 8.48 -3.60
N LEU A 19 1.62 9.80 -3.48
CA LEU A 19 2.17 10.52 -2.34
C LEU A 19 1.04 11.29 -1.64
N GLU A 20 1.15 11.46 -0.31
CA GLU A 20 0.21 12.28 0.45
C GLU A 20 0.42 13.76 0.18
N ASP A 21 1.69 14.17 0.06
CA ASP A 21 2.08 15.52 -0.28
C ASP A 21 2.47 15.60 -1.77
N VAL A 22 1.52 16.05 -2.57
CA VAL A 22 1.72 16.35 -3.99
C VAL A 22 1.32 17.81 -4.16
N PRO A 23 2.12 18.64 -4.85
CA PRO A 23 1.68 19.97 -5.25
C PRO A 23 0.28 19.88 -5.84
N GLU A 24 -0.60 20.83 -5.53
CA GLU A 24 -1.83 20.96 -6.30
C GLU A 24 -1.42 21.23 -7.74
N ALA A 25 -1.33 20.17 -8.56
CA ALA A 25 -1.37 20.32 -9.99
C ALA A 25 -2.68 21.06 -10.23
N GLY A 26 -2.60 22.27 -10.80
CA GLY A 26 -3.78 23.04 -11.15
C GLY A 26 -4.69 22.07 -11.89
N ALA A 27 -5.82 21.72 -11.27
CA ALA A 27 -6.81 20.91 -11.95
C ALA A 27 -7.01 21.59 -13.30
N SER A 28 -6.94 20.83 -14.41
CA SER A 28 -7.42 21.40 -15.67
C SER A 28 -8.78 21.99 -15.34
N ASP A 29 -8.98 23.29 -15.57
CA ASP A 29 -10.26 23.92 -15.31
C ASP A 29 -11.32 22.98 -15.89
N ASP A 30 -12.35 22.61 -15.10
CA ASP A 30 -13.39 21.64 -15.50
C ASP A 30 -14.15 22.05 -16.79
N THR A 31 -13.73 23.16 -17.41
CA THR A 31 -14.11 23.74 -18.70
C THR A 31 -13.52 23.04 -19.94
N ASP A 32 -12.39 22.31 -19.85
CA ASP A 32 -11.90 21.53 -21.00
C ASP A 32 -12.61 20.17 -21.08
N GLU A 33 -13.41 19.98 -22.13
CA GLU A 33 -14.19 18.74 -22.32
C GLU A 33 -13.35 17.56 -22.81
N LEU A 34 -12.18 17.81 -23.42
CA LEU A 34 -11.35 16.77 -24.03
C LEU A 34 -10.20 16.33 -23.10
N PHE A 35 -9.64 17.25 -22.30
CA PHE A 35 -8.48 16.98 -21.46
C PHE A 35 -8.72 17.32 -19.98
N ARG A 36 -9.29 16.36 -19.25
CA ARG A 36 -9.58 16.48 -17.81
C ARG A 36 -8.53 15.79 -16.96
N ILE A 37 -7.98 16.50 -15.98
CA ILE A 37 -6.99 16.02 -15.03
C ILE A 37 -7.43 16.39 -13.62
N LYS A 38 -7.40 15.42 -12.70
CA LYS A 38 -7.64 15.64 -11.28
C LYS A 38 -6.45 15.13 -10.45
N PRO A 39 -6.00 15.89 -9.44
CA PRO A 39 -4.94 15.43 -8.55
C PRO A 39 -5.44 14.24 -7.72
N VAL A 40 -4.56 13.26 -7.51
CA VAL A 40 -4.81 12.12 -6.63
C VAL A 40 -3.68 12.06 -5.61
N ARG A 41 -4.05 11.92 -4.34
CA ARG A 41 -3.15 11.78 -3.21
C ARG A 41 -3.44 10.48 -2.48
N GLY A 42 -2.42 9.89 -1.89
CA GLY A 42 -2.57 8.65 -1.14
C GLY A 42 -1.24 8.10 -0.65
N THR A 43 -1.29 6.98 0.05
CA THR A 43 -0.11 6.29 0.58
C THR A 43 -0.09 4.87 0.05
N CYS A 44 1.09 4.36 -0.31
CA CYS A 44 1.27 2.97 -0.68
C CYS A 44 1.99 2.23 0.44
N LYS A 45 1.39 1.14 0.94
CA LYS A 45 2.04 0.26 1.92
C LYS A 45 2.26 -1.12 1.34
N VAL A 46 3.35 -1.75 1.75
CA VAL A 46 3.61 -3.18 1.55
C VAL A 46 3.22 -3.91 2.84
N LEU A 47 2.51 -5.03 2.70
CA LEU A 47 2.13 -5.90 3.81
C LEU A 47 2.75 -7.28 3.61
N CYS A 48 3.60 -7.69 4.54
CA CYS A 48 4.10 -9.06 4.65
C CYS A 48 3.13 -9.85 5.54
N PHE A 49 2.56 -10.94 5.04
CA PHE A 49 1.60 -11.76 5.81
C PHE A 49 2.26 -12.63 6.88
N HIS A 50 3.52 -13.02 6.69
CA HIS A 50 4.20 -13.95 7.57
C HIS A 50 5.73 -13.71 7.54
N PRO A 51 6.47 -13.92 8.65
CA PRO A 51 7.92 -13.70 8.70
C PRO A 51 8.76 -14.69 7.87
N LYS A 52 8.20 -15.86 7.56
CA LYS A 52 8.85 -16.84 6.68
C LYS A 52 8.45 -16.61 5.23
N SER A 53 9.43 -16.37 4.37
CA SER A 53 9.24 -16.13 2.92
C SER A 53 8.80 -17.36 2.12
N ASN A 54 8.88 -18.56 2.70
CA ASN A 54 8.47 -19.81 2.07
C ASN A 54 7.06 -20.29 2.50
N VAL A 55 6.31 -19.47 3.25
CA VAL A 55 4.94 -19.77 3.67
C VAL A 55 3.98 -18.94 2.81
N THR A 56 3.00 -19.61 2.21
CA THR A 56 1.91 -18.98 1.46
C THR A 56 0.62 -19.03 2.27
N LEU A 57 -0.39 -18.24 1.89
CA LEU A 57 -1.67 -18.17 2.60
C LEU A 57 -2.30 -19.55 2.86
N ALA A 58 -2.22 -20.46 1.89
CA ALA A 58 -2.78 -21.81 2.00
C ALA A 58 -2.03 -22.74 2.98
N LEU A 59 -0.81 -22.37 3.38
CA LEU A 59 0.03 -23.12 4.32
C LEU A 59 0.03 -22.51 5.73
N MET A 60 -0.63 -21.36 5.91
CA MET A 60 -0.75 -20.69 7.20
C MET A 60 -1.79 -21.39 8.08
N LYS A 61 -1.59 -21.33 9.39
CA LYS A 61 -2.62 -21.73 10.36
C LYS A 61 -3.77 -20.74 10.35
N ILE A 62 -4.95 -21.18 10.78
CA ILE A 62 -6.14 -20.32 10.83
C ILE A 62 -5.89 -19.08 11.70
N GLU A 63 -5.18 -19.25 12.82
CA GLU A 63 -4.86 -18.16 13.73
C GLU A 63 -3.94 -17.12 13.07
N GLU A 64 -3.00 -17.57 12.22
CA GLU A 64 -2.09 -16.68 11.47
C GLU A 64 -2.85 -15.93 10.37
N ILE A 65 -3.84 -16.56 9.72
CA ILE A 65 -4.69 -15.91 8.71
C ILE A 65 -5.58 -14.84 9.36
N VAL A 66 -6.09 -15.09 10.56
CA VAL A 66 -6.87 -14.11 11.31
C VAL A 66 -6.07 -12.82 11.58
N GLU A 67 -4.76 -12.92 11.80
CA GLU A 67 -3.90 -11.73 11.94
C GLU A 67 -3.76 -10.92 10.64
N VAL A 68 -3.92 -11.53 9.45
CA VAL A 68 -3.90 -10.81 8.16
C VAL A 68 -5.18 -10.02 7.93
N ILE A 69 -6.31 -10.46 8.51
CA ILE A 69 -7.63 -9.84 8.30
C ILE A 69 -7.87 -8.66 9.25
N LYS A 70 -7.27 -8.69 10.45
CA LYS A 70 -7.39 -7.64 11.47
C LYS A 70 -6.83 -6.31 11.00
#